data_AF-A0A9Q3QV45-F1
#
_entry.id   AF-A0A9Q3QV45-F1
#
_cell.length_a   1.000
_cell.length_b   1.000
_cell.length_c   1.000
_cell.angle_alpha   90.00
_cell.angle_beta   90.00
_cell.angle_gamma   90.00
#
_symmetry.space_group_name_H-M   'P 1'
#
loop_
_entity.id
_entity.type
_entity.pdbx_description
1 polymer ?
#
loop_
_entity_poly.entity_id
_entity_poly.type
_entity_poly.pdbx_seq_one_letter_code
_entity_poly.pdbx_strand_id
1 'polypeptide(L)'
;MNALASVAFGIVSSIGACMAAASIASHVVADSEPRAFMDLAARDLWTTRPVKIDPRQQHYERIPPVYSSYVTDAPAPVLTRTASQAALPANELPAAQPKFTAEHLAWCAQRYRSFDPATNSYRSYSGAIRECSSPFHQHIAESDEGAGAKVTAQAAVRCSARYRSYRPQDNTYQPWDGPRRNCDMSDLVATSN
;
A
#
# COMPACT_ATOMS: atom_id res chain seq x y z
N MET A 1 -7.46 75.70 40.68
CA MET A 1 -7.20 75.76 39.22
C MET A 1 -6.19 74.70 38.74
N ASN A 2 -5.15 74.37 39.52
CA ASN A 2 -4.08 73.47 39.07
C ASN A 2 -4.49 71.98 38.92
N ALA A 3 -5.45 71.51 39.72
CA ALA A 3 -5.91 70.11 39.66
C ALA A 3 -6.67 69.78 38.37
N LEU A 4 -7.54 70.68 37.91
CA LEU A 4 -8.29 70.51 36.66
C LEU A 4 -7.37 70.54 35.44
N ALA A 5 -6.34 71.39 35.47
CA ALA A 5 -5.33 71.45 34.41
C ALA A 5 -4.50 70.15 34.32
N SER A 6 -4.13 69.57 35.47
CA SER A 6 -3.39 68.29 35.52
C SER A 6 -4.21 67.13 34.98
N VAL A 7 -5.51 67.04 35.34
CA VAL A 7 -6.42 66.00 34.85
C VAL A 7 -6.63 66.13 33.34
N ALA A 8 -6.87 67.35 32.83
CA ALA A 8 -7.03 67.59 31.40
C ALA A 8 -5.76 67.21 30.62
N PHE A 9 -4.58 67.55 31.13
CA PHE A 9 -3.30 67.18 30.52
C PHE A 9 -3.10 65.65 30.49
N GLY A 10 -3.44 64.95 31.57
CA GLY A 10 -3.37 63.49 31.62
C GLY A 10 -4.28 62.80 30.60
N ILE A 11 -5.50 63.30 30.42
CA ILE A 11 -6.45 62.76 29.44
C ILE A 11 -5.92 62.98 28.01
N VAL A 12 -5.47 64.20 27.69
CA VAL A 12 -4.94 64.52 26.36
C VAL A 12 -3.68 63.69 26.07
N SER A 13 -2.79 63.53 27.05
CA SER A 13 -1.59 62.70 26.91
C SER A 13 -1.92 61.22 26.68
N SER A 14 -2.92 60.68 27.39
CA SER A 14 -3.35 59.28 27.24
C SER A 14 -3.93 59.02 25.85
N ILE A 15 -4.82 59.92 25.39
CA ILE A 15 -5.41 59.81 24.05
C ILE A 15 -4.32 59.92 22.97
N GLY A 16 -3.38 60.86 23.11
CA GLY A 16 -2.25 61.01 22.20
C GLY A 16 -1.37 59.77 22.13
N ALA A 17 -1.04 59.17 23.28
CA ALA A 17 -0.24 57.95 23.35
C ALA A 17 -0.95 56.75 22.69
N CYS A 18 -2.25 56.58 22.94
CA CYS A 18 -3.05 55.52 22.32
C CYS A 18 -3.13 55.67 20.79
N MET A 19 -3.35 56.89 20.29
CA MET A 19 -3.41 57.15 18.84
C MET A 19 -2.05 56.94 18.14
N ALA A 20 -0.96 57.33 18.81
CA ALA A 20 0.40 57.08 18.30
C ALA A 20 0.71 55.57 18.24
N ALA A 21 0.40 54.80 19.30
CA ALA A 21 0.60 53.37 19.33
C ALA A 21 -0.21 52.63 18.25
N ALA A 22 -1.49 52.99 18.07
CA ALA A 22 -2.35 52.41 17.04
C ALA A 22 -1.84 52.71 15.62
N SER A 23 -1.30 53.89 15.37
CA SER A 23 -0.73 54.28 14.07
C SER A 23 0.52 53.48 13.74
N ILE A 24 1.43 53.31 14.71
CA ILE A 24 2.65 52.51 14.52
C ILE A 24 2.30 51.05 14.24
N ALA A 25 1.37 50.47 15.00
CA ALA A 25 0.91 49.09 14.77
C ALA A 25 0.29 48.91 13.37
N SER A 26 -0.46 49.91 12.89
CA SER A 26 -1.06 49.88 11.55
C SER A 26 0.00 49.94 10.45
N HIS A 27 1.04 50.76 10.60
CA HIS A 27 2.14 50.82 9.63
C HIS A 27 2.94 49.51 9.57
N VAL A 28 3.25 48.90 10.73
CA VAL A 28 3.99 47.63 10.78
C VAL A 28 3.19 46.47 10.19
N VAL A 29 1.87 46.45 10.36
CA VAL A 29 1.01 45.41 9.76
C VAL A 29 0.79 45.66 8.26
N ALA A 30 0.77 46.92 7.81
CA ALA A 30 0.59 47.28 6.41
C ALA A 30 1.78 46.90 5.51
N ASP A 31 2.99 46.83 6.07
CA ASP A 31 4.20 46.40 5.34
C ASP A 31 4.32 44.87 5.19
N SER A 32 3.25 44.11 5.49
CA SER A 32 3.21 42.70 5.12
C SER A 32 3.13 42.59 3.61
N GLU A 33 4.26 42.32 2.95
CA GLU A 33 4.29 42.06 1.51
C GLU A 33 3.22 41.02 1.18
N PRO A 34 2.23 41.35 0.33
CA PRO A 34 1.29 40.36 -0.14
C PRO A 34 2.13 39.29 -0.82
N ARG A 35 2.09 38.06 -0.29
CA ARG A 35 2.72 36.90 -0.92
C ARG A 35 2.25 36.87 -2.36
N ALA A 36 3.12 37.31 -3.26
CA ALA A 36 2.85 37.31 -4.68
C ALA A 36 2.87 35.84 -5.09
N PHE A 37 1.69 35.22 -5.14
CA PHE A 37 1.54 34.00 -5.90
C PHE A 37 1.87 34.38 -7.34
N MET A 38 3.06 34.01 -7.80
CA MET A 38 3.55 34.31 -9.16
C MET A 38 2.64 33.77 -10.27
N ASP A 39 1.59 33.01 -9.91
CA ASP A 39 0.75 32.24 -10.82
C ASP A 39 -0.76 32.50 -10.64
N LEU A 40 -1.16 33.59 -9.98
CA LEU A 40 -2.57 34.04 -10.00
C LEU A 40 -2.98 34.69 -11.33
N ALA A 41 -1.99 35.09 -12.13
CA ALA A 41 -2.18 35.68 -13.45
C ALA A 41 -2.10 34.65 -14.59
N ALA A 42 -1.81 33.37 -14.30
CA ALA A 42 -1.93 32.32 -15.29
C ALA A 42 -3.39 32.15 -15.70
N ARG A 43 -3.59 31.95 -17.00
CA ARG A 43 -4.92 31.73 -17.59
C ARG A 43 -5.65 30.64 -16.81
N ASP A 44 -6.76 31.05 -16.19
CA ASP A 44 -7.78 30.20 -15.61
C ASP A 44 -7.22 28.99 -14.85
N LEU A 45 -6.94 29.19 -13.55
CA LEU A 45 -6.68 28.10 -12.58
C LEU A 45 -7.74 26.97 -12.64
N TRP A 46 -8.91 27.27 -13.22
CA TRP A 46 -9.98 26.35 -13.52
C TRP A 46 -10.59 26.71 -14.89
N THR A 47 -10.50 25.80 -15.86
CA THR A 47 -11.07 26.04 -17.19
C THR A 47 -12.60 25.96 -17.13
N THR A 48 -13.29 27.06 -17.43
CA THR A 48 -14.77 27.09 -17.54
C THR A 48 -15.32 26.29 -18.73
N ARG A 49 -14.44 25.83 -19.62
CA ARG A 49 -14.76 25.02 -20.80
C ARG A 49 -13.83 23.82 -20.87
N PRO A 50 -14.31 22.64 -21.30
CA PRO A 50 -13.47 21.46 -21.42
C PRO A 50 -12.39 21.67 -22.50
N VAL A 51 -11.12 21.52 -22.12
CA VAL A 51 -9.97 21.56 -23.03
C VAL A 51 -9.39 20.15 -23.14
N LYS A 52 -9.21 19.66 -24.38
CA LYS A 52 -8.59 18.35 -24.62
C LYS A 52 -7.08 18.48 -24.49
N ILE A 53 -6.51 17.83 -23.49
CA ILE A 53 -5.06 17.77 -23.26
C ILE A 53 -4.49 16.63 -24.11
N ASP A 54 -3.41 16.89 -24.86
CA ASP A 54 -2.67 15.86 -25.60
C ASP A 54 -1.56 15.28 -24.71
N PRO A 55 -1.64 14.00 -24.27
CA PRO A 55 -0.64 13.39 -23.41
C PRO A 55 0.74 13.27 -24.07
N ARG A 56 0.82 13.29 -25.41
CA ARG A 56 2.10 13.17 -26.13
C ARG A 56 2.93 14.43 -26.14
N GLN A 57 2.30 15.57 -25.86
CA GLN A 57 2.96 16.87 -25.73
C GLN A 57 3.32 17.20 -24.28
N GLN A 58 2.92 16.35 -23.32
CA GLN A 58 3.27 16.52 -21.92
C GLN A 58 4.66 15.94 -21.64
N HIS A 59 5.65 16.81 -21.55
CA HIS A 59 6.97 16.45 -21.05
C HIS A 59 6.92 16.32 -19.53
N TYR A 60 6.59 15.12 -19.05
CA TYR A 60 6.62 14.83 -17.62
C TYR A 60 8.07 14.76 -17.14
N GLU A 61 8.50 15.78 -16.39
CA GLU A 61 9.74 15.74 -15.63
C GLU A 61 9.46 15.29 -14.20
N ARG A 62 10.28 14.38 -13.66
CA ARG A 62 10.20 14.00 -12.25
C ARG A 62 10.87 15.07 -11.41
N ILE A 63 10.07 15.95 -10.83
CA ILE A 63 10.53 16.94 -9.86
C ILE A 63 10.82 16.24 -8.53
N PRO A 64 11.92 16.59 -7.81
CA PRO A 64 12.18 16.04 -6.49
C PRO A 64 11.04 16.37 -5.51
N PRO A 65 10.78 15.51 -4.51
CA PRO A 65 9.77 15.77 -3.50
C PRO A 65 10.14 17.05 -2.73
N VAL A 66 9.23 18.02 -2.75
CA VAL A 66 9.34 19.22 -1.90
C VAL A 66 8.53 18.97 -0.64
N TYR A 67 9.18 19.02 0.52
CA TYR A 67 8.50 18.88 1.81
C TYR A 67 7.60 20.09 2.06
N SER A 68 6.40 19.85 2.61
CA SER A 68 5.51 20.94 3.03
C SER A 68 6.04 21.62 4.29
N SER A 69 5.57 22.84 4.57
CA SER A 69 5.97 23.62 5.76
C SER A 69 5.62 22.98 7.10
N TYR A 70 4.86 21.89 7.11
CA TYR A 70 4.44 21.16 8.30
C TYR A 70 5.29 19.92 8.56
N VAL A 71 6.25 19.60 7.70
CA VAL A 71 7.14 18.45 7.89
C VAL A 71 8.15 18.81 8.98
N THR A 72 7.94 18.24 10.17
CA THR A 72 8.81 18.44 11.33
C THR A 72 10.02 17.51 11.35
N ASP A 73 9.96 16.42 10.59
CA ASP A 73 11.02 15.40 10.54
C ASP A 73 11.31 15.01 9.09
N ALA A 74 11.85 15.98 8.34
CA ALA A 74 12.27 15.75 6.96
C ALA A 74 13.57 14.91 6.97
N PRO A 75 13.61 13.72 6.36
CA PRO A 75 14.86 12.98 6.25
C PRO A 75 15.86 13.82 5.46
N ALA A 76 17.09 13.92 5.98
CA ALA A 76 18.15 14.67 5.32
C ALA A 76 18.28 14.23 3.85
N PRO A 77 18.48 15.16 2.90
CA PRO A 77 18.68 14.80 1.51
C PRO A 77 19.88 13.87 1.44
N VAL A 78 19.61 12.59 1.19
CA VAL A 78 20.65 11.63 0.85
C VAL A 78 21.15 12.09 -0.50
N LEU A 79 22.22 12.89 -0.48
CA LEU A 79 23.08 13.08 -1.63
C LEU A 79 23.36 11.66 -2.11
N THR A 80 22.72 11.30 -3.21
CA THR A 80 23.00 10.04 -3.88
C THR A 80 24.39 10.26 -4.44
N ARG A 81 25.40 10.00 -3.59
CA ARG A 81 26.74 9.70 -4.06
C ARG A 81 26.47 8.57 -5.03
N THR A 82 26.63 8.88 -6.31
CA THR A 82 26.80 7.89 -7.36
C THR A 82 28.01 7.09 -6.91
N ALA A 83 27.79 6.10 -6.05
CA ALA A 83 28.66 4.97 -5.96
C ALA A 83 28.52 4.39 -7.36
N SER A 84 29.50 4.69 -8.21
CA SER A 84 29.86 3.81 -9.32
C SER A 84 29.65 2.41 -8.76
N GLN A 85 28.63 1.74 -9.27
CA GLN A 85 28.55 0.30 -9.16
C GLN A 85 29.85 -0.17 -9.79
N ALA A 86 30.85 -0.40 -8.94
CA ALA A 86 31.99 -1.20 -9.30
C ALA A 86 31.35 -2.49 -9.82
N ALA A 87 31.55 -2.74 -11.11
CA ALA A 87 31.14 -3.96 -11.76
C ALA A 87 31.71 -5.10 -10.91
N LEU A 88 30.87 -5.70 -10.08
CA LEU A 88 31.15 -6.97 -9.44
C LEU A 88 31.32 -7.96 -10.60
N PRO A 89 32.40 -8.76 -10.61
CA PRO A 89 32.65 -9.68 -11.70
C PRO A 89 31.45 -10.61 -11.83
N ALA A 90 30.93 -10.68 -13.05
CA ALA A 90 29.97 -11.67 -13.47
C ALA A 90 30.63 -13.04 -13.38
N ASN A 91 30.58 -13.67 -12.20
CA ASN A 91 30.65 -15.11 -12.10
C ASN A 91 29.98 -15.61 -10.81
N GLU A 92 28.99 -16.48 -11.03
CA GLU A 92 28.53 -17.55 -10.14
C GLU A 92 27.69 -17.19 -8.91
N LEU A 93 26.38 -17.11 -9.10
CA LEU A 93 25.50 -18.21 -8.67
C LEU A 93 24.38 -18.39 -9.70
N PRO A 94 23.98 -19.62 -10.06
CA PRO A 94 22.92 -19.84 -11.04
C PRO A 94 21.66 -19.12 -10.55
N ALA A 95 21.07 -18.27 -11.39
CA ALA A 95 19.70 -17.83 -11.20
C ALA A 95 18.87 -19.12 -11.07
N ALA A 96 18.45 -19.43 -9.85
CA ALA A 96 17.54 -20.52 -9.60
C ALA A 96 16.33 -20.28 -10.50
N GLN A 97 16.21 -21.10 -11.53
CA GLN A 97 15.12 -20.97 -12.49
C GLN A 97 13.81 -21.01 -11.71
N PRO A 98 12.81 -20.19 -12.09
CA PRO A 98 11.54 -20.17 -11.38
C PRO A 98 11.00 -21.60 -11.38
N LYS A 99 10.84 -22.18 -10.18
CA LYS A 99 10.29 -23.52 -9.94
C LYS A 99 8.77 -23.56 -10.20
N PHE A 100 8.30 -22.77 -11.17
CA PHE A 100 6.90 -22.50 -11.42
C PHE A 100 6.55 -22.81 -12.88
N THR A 101 5.38 -23.39 -13.10
CA THR A 101 4.89 -23.73 -14.43
C THR A 101 4.68 -22.45 -15.26
N ALA A 102 4.95 -22.53 -16.57
CA ALA A 102 4.78 -21.38 -17.47
C ALA A 102 3.33 -20.85 -17.45
N GLU A 103 2.35 -21.73 -17.26
CA GLU A 103 0.93 -21.39 -17.14
C GLU A 103 0.62 -20.57 -15.88
N HIS A 104 1.23 -20.93 -14.74
CA HIS A 104 1.12 -20.17 -13.49
C HIS A 104 1.63 -18.74 -13.67
N LEU A 105 2.82 -18.60 -14.26
CA LEU A 105 3.44 -17.29 -14.48
C LEU A 105 2.61 -16.42 -15.44
N ALA A 106 2.11 -17.00 -16.54
CA ALA A 106 1.28 -16.29 -17.50
C ALA A 106 -0.04 -15.81 -16.88
N TRP A 107 -0.69 -16.65 -16.07
CA TRP A 107 -1.92 -16.28 -15.37
C TRP A 107 -1.69 -15.16 -14.35
N CYS A 108 -0.62 -15.26 -13.54
CA CYS A 108 -0.27 -14.24 -12.55
C CYS A 108 0.09 -12.89 -13.19
N ALA A 109 0.85 -12.89 -14.28
CA ALA A 109 1.20 -11.69 -15.04
C ALA A 109 -0.03 -11.00 -15.66
N GLN A 110 -1.04 -11.78 -16.10
CA GLN A 110 -2.28 -11.23 -16.63
C GLN A 110 -3.19 -10.66 -15.51
N ARG A 111 -3.18 -11.29 -14.33
CA ARG A 111 -4.05 -10.93 -13.20
C ARG A 111 -3.53 -9.71 -12.42
N TYR A 112 -2.21 -9.62 -12.22
CA TYR A 112 -1.58 -8.61 -11.37
C TYR A 112 -0.54 -7.80 -12.15
N ARG A 113 -0.76 -6.48 -12.25
CA ARG A 113 0.13 -5.56 -12.99
C ARG A 113 1.54 -5.42 -12.40
N SER A 114 1.69 -5.67 -11.10
CA SER A 114 2.95 -5.54 -10.35
C SER A 114 3.60 -6.90 -10.07
N PHE A 115 3.24 -7.92 -10.84
CA PHE A 115 3.78 -9.26 -10.67
C PHE A 115 5.24 -9.35 -11.11
N ASP A 116 6.07 -9.94 -10.25
CA ASP A 116 7.45 -10.29 -10.55
C ASP A 116 7.59 -11.81 -10.74
N PRO A 117 7.96 -12.29 -11.94
CA PRO A 117 8.07 -13.72 -12.23
C PRO A 117 9.27 -14.39 -11.55
N ALA A 118 10.30 -13.65 -11.13
CA ALA A 118 11.47 -14.23 -10.47
C ALA A 118 11.16 -14.67 -9.03
N THR A 119 10.31 -13.91 -8.34
CA THR A 119 10.00 -14.09 -6.91
C THR A 119 8.58 -14.61 -6.65
N ASN A 120 7.78 -14.83 -7.70
CA ASN A 120 6.36 -15.18 -7.61
C ASN A 120 5.55 -14.21 -6.73
N SER A 121 5.88 -12.92 -6.77
CA SER A 121 5.31 -11.94 -5.85
C SER A 121 4.60 -10.80 -6.56
N TYR A 122 3.60 -10.19 -5.90
CA TYR A 122 2.88 -9.03 -6.40
C TYR A 122 2.55 -8.05 -5.25
N ARG A 123 2.36 -6.77 -5.58
CA ARG A 123 1.87 -5.78 -4.61
C ARG A 123 0.35 -5.77 -4.54
N SER A 124 -0.20 -6.01 -3.35
CA SER A 124 -1.64 -5.86 -3.07
C SER A 124 -2.06 -4.39 -3.04
N TYR A 125 -3.37 -4.15 -3.08
CA TYR A 125 -3.94 -2.80 -2.94
C TYR A 125 -3.61 -2.16 -1.59
N SER A 126 -3.43 -2.96 -0.54
CA SER A 126 -2.96 -2.51 0.78
C SER A 126 -1.47 -2.18 0.83
N GLY A 127 -0.73 -2.32 -0.28
CA GLY A 127 0.70 -2.04 -0.37
C GLY A 127 1.61 -3.18 0.10
N ALA A 128 1.07 -4.27 0.64
CA ALA A 128 1.83 -5.45 1.05
C ALA A 128 2.29 -6.28 -0.16
N ILE A 129 3.45 -6.91 -0.07
CA ILE A 129 3.92 -7.89 -1.05
C ILE A 129 3.32 -9.25 -0.69
N ARG A 130 2.65 -9.90 -1.65
CA ARG A 130 2.03 -11.22 -1.49
C ARG A 130 2.50 -12.15 -2.58
N GLU A 131 2.57 -13.44 -2.27
CA GLU A 131 2.85 -14.48 -3.25
C GLU A 131 1.61 -14.75 -4.13
N CYS A 132 1.82 -14.96 -5.43
CA CYS A 132 0.73 -15.31 -6.34
C CYS A 132 0.35 -16.78 -6.19
N SER A 133 -0.95 -17.05 -6.07
CA SER A 133 -1.52 -18.39 -6.10
C SER A 133 -2.43 -18.51 -7.31
N SER A 134 -2.06 -19.35 -8.28
CA SER A 134 -2.90 -19.65 -9.45
C SER A 134 -3.50 -21.05 -9.31
N PRO A 135 -4.65 -21.33 -9.95
CA PRO A 135 -5.21 -22.69 -10.05
C PRO A 135 -4.25 -23.72 -10.68
N PHE A 136 -3.32 -23.27 -11.52
CA PHE A 136 -2.33 -24.10 -12.23
C PHE A 136 -1.04 -24.33 -11.43
N HIS A 137 -1.01 -23.91 -10.16
CA HIS A 137 0.12 -24.15 -9.28
C HIS A 137 0.06 -25.59 -8.78
N GLN A 138 0.36 -26.54 -9.67
CA GLN A 138 0.77 -27.87 -9.21
C GLN A 138 2.11 -27.65 -8.55
N HIS A 139 2.17 -27.82 -7.23
CA HIS A 139 3.42 -27.91 -6.52
C HIS A 139 4.25 -29.01 -7.19
N ILE A 140 5.21 -28.64 -8.03
CA ILE A 140 6.38 -29.48 -8.27
C ILE A 140 7.22 -29.33 -7.00
N ALA A 141 6.65 -29.83 -5.90
CA ALA A 141 7.43 -30.32 -4.81
C ALA A 141 8.17 -31.51 -5.42
N GLU A 142 9.47 -31.32 -5.57
CA GLU A 142 10.45 -32.36 -5.34
C GLU A 142 9.81 -33.57 -4.66
N SER A 143 9.76 -34.68 -5.40
CA SER A 143 9.22 -35.95 -4.99
C SER A 143 9.87 -36.39 -3.68
N ASP A 144 9.27 -35.98 -2.58
CA ASP A 144 9.45 -36.54 -1.25
C ASP A 144 8.06 -37.02 -0.82
N GLU A 145 7.75 -38.26 -1.21
CA GLU A 145 6.93 -39.24 -0.48
C GLU A 145 5.88 -38.67 0.52
N GLY A 146 4.89 -37.90 0.05
CA GLY A 146 3.91 -37.33 1.00
C GLY A 146 2.58 -36.77 0.46
N ALA A 147 2.34 -36.76 -0.86
CA ALA A 147 1.12 -36.20 -1.43
C ALA A 147 -0.14 -37.07 -1.17
N GLY A 148 0.03 -38.37 -0.91
CA GLY A 148 -1.06 -39.27 -0.51
C GLY A 148 -1.56 -39.03 0.92
N ALA A 149 -0.77 -38.39 1.79
CA ALA A 149 -1.09 -38.23 3.21
C ALA A 149 -1.93 -36.97 3.52
N LYS A 150 -1.80 -35.90 2.72
CA LYS A 150 -2.55 -34.64 2.98
C LYS A 150 -4.01 -34.73 2.52
N VAL A 151 -4.26 -35.43 1.41
CA VAL A 151 -5.62 -35.71 0.93
C VAL A 151 -6.34 -36.65 1.91
N THR A 152 -5.65 -37.66 2.45
CA THR A 152 -6.21 -38.52 3.50
C THR A 152 -6.40 -37.78 4.82
N ALA A 153 -5.54 -36.82 5.18
CA ALA A 153 -5.74 -36.01 6.39
C ALA A 153 -7.02 -35.15 6.32
N GLN A 154 -7.26 -34.46 5.20
CA GLN A 154 -8.48 -33.67 5.03
C GLN A 154 -9.73 -34.56 4.90
N ALA A 155 -9.61 -35.71 4.23
CA ALA A 155 -10.67 -36.72 4.17
C ALA A 155 -11.00 -37.28 5.56
N ALA A 156 -9.98 -37.57 6.38
CA ALA A 156 -10.14 -38.09 7.74
C ALA A 156 -10.83 -37.08 8.67
N VAL A 157 -10.50 -35.79 8.57
CA VAL A 157 -11.19 -34.73 9.33
C VAL A 157 -12.69 -34.73 9.00
N ARG A 158 -13.04 -34.82 7.72
CA ARG A 158 -14.44 -34.84 7.29
C ARG A 158 -15.18 -36.12 7.72
N CYS A 159 -14.53 -37.29 7.63
CA CYS A 159 -15.09 -38.56 8.10
C CYS A 159 -15.32 -38.56 9.62
N SER A 160 -14.39 -38.01 10.40
CA SER A 160 -14.55 -37.87 11.86
C SER A 160 -15.67 -36.91 12.26
N ALA A 161 -15.96 -35.89 11.44
CA ALA A 161 -17.07 -34.99 11.67
C ALA A 161 -18.43 -35.63 11.34
N ARG A 162 -18.48 -36.52 10.34
CA ARG A 162 -19.72 -37.18 9.89
C ARG A 162 -20.08 -38.41 10.72
N TYR A 163 -19.09 -39.25 11.03
CA TYR A 163 -19.31 -40.53 11.70
C TYR A 163 -18.66 -40.53 13.08
N ARG A 164 -19.49 -40.64 14.13
CA ARG A 164 -19.03 -40.64 15.53
C ARG A 164 -18.14 -41.83 15.89
N SER A 165 -18.25 -42.94 15.14
CA SER A 165 -17.50 -44.18 15.33
C SER A 165 -16.23 -44.28 14.45
N TYR A 166 -15.84 -43.18 13.80
CA TYR A 166 -14.71 -43.14 12.88
C TYR A 166 -13.38 -43.40 13.59
N ARG A 167 -12.51 -44.19 12.94
CA ARG A 167 -11.13 -44.45 13.38
C ARG A 167 -10.14 -43.92 12.33
N PRO A 168 -9.24 -43.00 12.71
CA PRO A 168 -8.27 -42.44 11.79
C PRO A 168 -7.15 -43.42 11.39
N GLN A 169 -6.87 -44.44 12.21
CA GLN A 169 -5.79 -45.42 11.95
C GLN A 169 -6.06 -46.25 10.69
N ASP A 170 -7.30 -46.66 10.49
CA ASP A 170 -7.69 -47.58 9.42
C ASP A 170 -8.66 -46.95 8.41
N ASN A 171 -8.98 -45.65 8.53
CA ASN A 171 -10.00 -44.94 7.73
C ASN A 171 -11.38 -45.66 7.69
N THR A 172 -11.79 -46.27 8.81
CA THR A 172 -13.06 -47.01 8.91
C THR A 172 -14.05 -46.36 9.86
N TYR A 173 -15.34 -46.47 9.57
CA TYR A 173 -16.45 -46.14 10.47
C TYR A 173 -17.38 -47.35 10.65
N GLN A 174 -18.16 -47.36 11.73
CA GLN A 174 -19.17 -48.40 11.96
C GLN A 174 -20.57 -47.84 11.72
N PRO A 175 -21.30 -48.35 10.70
CA PRO A 175 -22.72 -48.08 10.50
C PRO A 175 -23.57 -48.62 11.66
N TRP A 176 -24.83 -48.20 11.72
CA TRP A 176 -25.76 -48.68 12.75
C TRP A 176 -26.09 -50.17 12.63
N ASP A 177 -26.03 -50.69 11.40
CA ASP A 177 -26.31 -52.08 11.10
C ASP A 177 -25.15 -52.65 10.27
N GLY A 178 -24.37 -53.56 10.87
CA GLY A 178 -23.31 -54.30 10.20
C GLY A 178 -21.85 -53.99 10.58
N PRO A 179 -20.89 -54.59 9.86
CA PRO A 179 -19.46 -54.47 10.11
C PRO A 179 -18.92 -53.08 9.70
N ARG A 180 -17.68 -52.77 10.13
CA ARG A 180 -17.02 -51.51 9.79
C ARG A 180 -16.81 -51.39 8.27
N ARG A 181 -17.01 -50.18 7.74
CA ARG A 181 -16.79 -49.84 6.33
C ARG A 181 -15.72 -48.77 6.20
N ASN A 182 -14.96 -48.80 5.09
CA ASN A 182 -14.04 -47.72 4.76
C ASN A 182 -14.81 -46.44 4.45
N CYS A 183 -14.29 -45.31 4.91
CA CYS A 183 -14.81 -44.00 4.53
C CYS A 183 -14.21 -43.61 3.17
N ASP A 184 -14.90 -44.00 2.10
CA ASP A 184 -14.61 -43.48 0.75
C ASP A 184 -15.56 -42.32 0.46
N MET A 185 -14.98 -41.14 0.26
CA MET A 185 -15.75 -39.93 -0.03
C MET A 185 -16.17 -39.86 -1.52
N SER A 186 -15.71 -40.80 -2.36
CA SER A 186 -16.04 -40.88 -3.79
C SER A 186 -17.50 -41.28 -4.02
N ASP A 187 -18.08 -42.11 -3.14
CA ASP A 187 -19.47 -42.57 -3.24
C ASP A 187 -20.52 -41.50 -2.86
N LEU A 188 -20.08 -40.37 -2.28
CA LEU A 188 -20.98 -39.32 -1.80
C LEU A 188 -21.33 -38.27 -2.87
N VAL A 189 -20.71 -38.34 -4.04
CA VAL A 189 -21.08 -37.53 -5.21
C VAL A 189 -22.24 -38.19 -5.98
N ALA A 190 -22.46 -39.49 -5.81
CA ALA A 190 -23.42 -40.27 -6.60
C ALA A 190 -24.89 -40.19 -6.12
N THR A 191 -25.19 -39.53 -5.00
CA THR A 191 -26.55 -39.51 -4.41
C THR A 191 -27.21 -38.14 -4.36
N SER A 192 -26.67 -37.13 -5.06
CA SER A 192 -27.40 -35.88 -5.35
C SER A 192 -27.84 -35.84 -6.82
N ASN A 193 -28.88 -36.60 -7.15
CA ASN A 193 -29.74 -36.38 -8.32
C ASN A 193 -31.18 -36.59 -7.88
#